data_AF-A0A2J6R715-F1
#
_entry.id   AF-A0A2J6R715-F1
#
_cell.length_a   1.000
_cell.length_b   1.000
_cell.length_c   1.000
_cell.angle_alpha   90.00
_cell.angle_beta   90.00
_cell.angle_gamma   90.00
#
_symmetry.space_group_name_H-M   'P 1'
#
loop_
_entity.id
_entity.type
_entity.pdbx_description
1 polymer ?
#
loop_
_entity_poly.entity_id
_entity_poly.type
_entity_poly.pdbx_seq_one_letter_code
_entity_poly.pdbx_strand_id
1 'polypeptide(L)'
;MTEKAGQPDIVWGMFGGNNAFFGAIARACIYQPISPEHPFGWGLPWDEDPTGTGLCKQNIKLAETYLGQPAGSGYRKDFTKALNDIVTFAQGKQALNQPFDLYVSSYVQFFDNTTDGCDGWTFAHDRLSTGKPKLVKGLRTVINENVQQLNSIQADIIKNYQIPAHTPMNPNFRVHNSQPDSTFQGHRFCEQGHTFEDQYYNQDVWLWNLQYYDEKTGSEEVGVPTTTGGVEFMAAPPGLDVTQGFETVMGDDTNPAAVIPQGDDVNTQQYGFGWTARPFHPKYPGHTALANFFIQQMRNDNIPGVKPTASTAPTPPAPTLVCNGLTSNKYVTHDLIKDTISNTFCPAAVKQGPISQRYNQGTPEEVVITLTGPNGFKPSLTDCTNYLLGAITEECDTSSPPPNYKGGGTETIGNVVYSIQPQNVRQPAAKGLQYGCDSTYKVVFNEYTVWGHG
;
A
#
# COMPACT_ATOMS: atom_id res chain seq x y z
N MET A 1 -13.91 -24.82 30.86
CA MET A 1 -14.21 -25.35 29.52
C MET A 1 -13.05 -24.96 28.62
N THR A 2 -12.18 -25.89 28.26
CA THR A 2 -11.25 -25.69 27.16
C THR A 2 -12.08 -25.81 25.89
N GLU A 3 -12.59 -24.69 25.38
CA GLU A 3 -13.14 -24.66 24.03
C GLU A 3 -12.02 -25.13 23.10
N LYS A 4 -12.21 -26.34 22.56
CA LYS A 4 -11.36 -26.84 21.50
C LYS A 4 -11.69 -26.01 20.28
N ALA A 5 -10.91 -24.96 20.03
CA ALA A 5 -10.72 -24.51 18.66
C ALA A 5 -10.44 -25.77 17.82
N GLY A 6 -11.13 -25.91 16.70
CA GLY A 6 -10.98 -27.08 15.82
C GLY A 6 -9.54 -27.24 15.31
N GLN A 7 -9.33 -28.16 14.37
CA GLN A 7 -8.08 -28.24 13.62
C GLN A 7 -8.28 -27.48 12.31
N PRO A 8 -8.05 -26.15 12.25
CA PRO A 8 -8.28 -25.39 11.03
C PRO A 8 -7.30 -25.83 9.95
N ASP A 9 -7.78 -25.99 8.72
CA ASP A 9 -6.94 -26.21 7.54
C ASP A 9 -6.40 -24.88 6.99
N ILE A 10 -7.04 -23.76 7.33
CA ILE A 10 -6.73 -22.42 6.82
C ILE A 10 -6.73 -21.44 7.98
N VAL A 11 -5.71 -20.60 8.04
CA VAL A 11 -5.66 -19.41 8.89
C VAL A 11 -5.35 -18.22 7.99
N TRP A 12 -6.12 -17.15 8.13
CA TRP A 12 -5.83 -15.87 7.48
C TRP A 12 -5.69 -14.80 8.56
N GLY A 13 -4.66 -13.97 8.46
CA GLY A 13 -4.44 -12.90 9.41
C GLY A 13 -3.59 -11.77 8.86
N MET A 14 -3.72 -10.62 9.49
CA MET A 14 -2.89 -9.43 9.28
C MET A 14 -2.27 -9.09 10.63
N PHE A 15 -0.95 -9.07 10.72
CA PHE A 15 -0.24 -8.80 11.97
C PHE A 15 1.11 -8.12 11.71
N GLY A 16 1.67 -7.50 12.76
CA GLY A 16 2.97 -6.81 12.71
C GLY A 16 2.91 -5.28 12.68
N GLY A 17 1.76 -4.67 12.38
CA GLY A 17 1.63 -3.22 12.28
C GLY A 17 1.83 -2.49 13.62
N ASN A 18 1.32 -3.06 14.72
CA ASN A 18 1.54 -2.52 16.07
C ASN A 18 3.02 -2.59 16.46
N ASN A 19 3.69 -3.71 16.17
CA ASN A 19 5.13 -3.86 16.40
C ASN A 19 5.95 -2.83 15.60
N ALA A 20 5.46 -2.45 14.42
CA ALA A 20 6.05 -1.43 13.56
C ALA A 20 5.61 0.01 13.89
N PHE A 21 5.05 0.24 15.09
CA PHE A 21 4.71 1.56 15.62
C PHE A 21 3.64 2.33 14.83
N PHE A 22 2.86 1.69 13.94
CA PHE A 22 1.86 2.42 13.15
C PHE A 22 0.73 3.02 14.02
N GLY A 23 0.40 2.40 15.15
CA GLY A 23 -0.50 2.97 16.15
C GLY A 23 0.03 4.28 16.73
N ALA A 24 1.26 4.28 17.26
CA ALA A 24 1.94 5.48 17.72
C ALA A 24 2.10 6.56 16.65
N ILE A 25 2.44 6.18 15.40
CA ILE A 25 2.53 7.12 14.28
C ILE A 25 1.17 7.78 14.03
N ALA A 26 0.08 7.01 13.95
CA ALA A 26 -1.25 7.58 13.76
C ALA A 26 -1.63 8.55 14.89
N ARG A 27 -1.39 8.17 16.14
CA ARG A 27 -1.65 9.03 17.30
C ARG A 27 -0.79 10.31 17.25
N ALA A 28 0.51 10.20 17.01
CA ALA A 28 1.42 11.34 17.12
C ALA A 28 1.45 12.26 15.89
N CYS A 29 1.14 11.72 14.71
CA CYS A 29 1.25 12.44 13.44
C CYS A 29 -0.08 12.89 12.84
N ILE A 30 -1.18 12.18 13.11
CA ILE A 30 -2.46 12.42 12.44
C ILE A 30 -3.50 13.00 13.39
N TYR A 31 -3.55 12.51 14.63
CA TYR A 31 -4.61 12.88 15.58
C TYR A 31 -4.16 13.81 16.71
N GLN A 32 -2.94 13.61 17.26
CA GLN A 32 -2.38 14.33 18.41
C GLN A 32 -3.40 14.58 19.54
N PRO A 33 -3.96 13.52 20.16
CA PRO A 33 -5.08 13.67 21.09
C PRO A 33 -4.70 14.48 22.33
N ILE A 34 -5.59 15.32 22.86
CA ILE A 34 -5.33 16.00 24.14
C ILE A 34 -5.28 14.96 25.25
N SER A 35 -4.19 14.93 26.02
CA SER A 35 -4.15 14.29 27.33
C SER A 35 -4.24 15.36 28.41
N PRO A 36 -5.13 15.23 29.42
CA PRO A 36 -5.23 16.16 30.55
C PRO A 36 -3.90 16.37 31.28
N GLU A 37 -3.03 15.36 31.26
CA GLU A 37 -1.72 15.38 31.91
C GLU A 37 -0.65 16.04 31.04
N HIS A 38 -0.88 16.15 29.72
CA HIS A 38 0.03 16.75 28.76
C HIS A 38 -0.69 17.53 27.64
N PRO A 39 -1.22 18.73 27.93
CA PRO A 39 -1.92 19.56 26.94
C PRO A 39 -1.04 20.05 25.76
N PHE A 40 0.27 19.80 25.81
CA PHE A 40 1.23 20.06 24.72
C PHE A 40 2.08 18.81 24.38
N GLY A 41 1.69 17.64 24.90
CA GLY A 41 2.53 16.45 25.10
C GLY A 41 3.03 15.73 23.85
N TRP A 42 2.47 16.01 22.68
CA TRP A 42 2.88 15.36 21.43
C TRP A 42 4.01 16.09 20.70
N GLY A 43 4.32 17.33 21.12
CA GLY A 43 5.27 18.20 20.44
C GLY A 43 4.73 18.81 19.14
N LEU A 44 5.62 19.39 18.34
CA LEU A 44 5.26 20.08 17.10
C LEU A 44 4.76 19.10 16.02
N PRO A 45 3.82 19.50 15.16
CA PRO A 45 3.45 18.76 13.95
C PRO A 45 4.66 18.45 13.07
N TRP A 46 4.54 17.42 12.22
CA TRP A 46 5.66 16.90 11.43
C TRP A 46 6.32 17.96 10.52
N ASP A 47 5.52 18.80 9.86
CA ASP A 47 5.98 19.87 8.96
C ASP A 47 6.57 21.07 9.72
N GLU A 48 6.26 21.18 11.01
CA GLU A 48 6.65 22.31 11.87
C GLU A 48 7.78 21.95 12.86
N ASP A 49 8.27 20.70 12.84
CA ASP A 49 9.28 20.18 13.77
C ASP A 49 10.68 20.04 13.12
N PRO A 50 11.43 21.13 12.88
CA PRO A 50 12.73 21.06 12.19
C PRO A 50 13.79 20.31 13.02
N THR A 51 13.63 20.26 14.34
CA THR A 51 14.56 19.61 15.25
C THR A 51 14.30 18.12 15.43
N GLY A 52 13.17 17.59 14.95
CA GLY A 52 12.80 16.18 15.10
C GLY A 52 12.46 15.80 16.54
N THR A 53 12.10 16.78 17.36
CA THR A 53 11.83 16.61 18.79
C THR A 53 10.37 16.25 19.08
N GLY A 54 9.46 16.45 18.11
CA GLY A 54 8.06 16.04 18.22
C GLY A 54 7.90 14.53 18.15
N LEU A 55 6.90 14.01 18.85
CA LEU A 55 6.66 12.57 18.96
C LEU A 55 6.33 11.91 17.62
N CYS A 56 5.80 12.67 16.66
CA CYS A 56 5.57 12.16 15.31
C CYS A 56 6.87 11.70 14.65
N LYS A 57 7.88 12.58 14.58
CA LYS A 57 9.17 12.26 13.96
C LYS A 57 9.95 11.21 14.75
N GLN A 58 9.84 11.21 16.09
CA GLN A 58 10.45 10.18 16.92
C GLN A 58 9.86 8.79 16.63
N ASN A 59 8.53 8.65 16.58
CA ASN A 59 7.88 7.35 16.30
C ASN A 59 8.11 6.88 14.86
N ILE A 60 8.11 7.78 13.88
CA ILE A 60 8.55 7.47 12.51
C ILE A 60 9.98 6.92 12.53
N LYS A 61 10.90 7.57 13.26
CA LYS A 61 12.29 7.13 13.32
C LYS A 61 12.46 5.77 13.97
N LEU A 62 11.65 5.47 14.98
CA LEU A 62 11.61 4.15 15.62
C LEU A 62 11.11 3.08 14.66
N ALA A 63 10.05 3.34 13.91
CA ALA A 63 9.57 2.44 12.86
C ALA A 63 10.64 2.17 11.81
N GLU A 64 11.25 3.22 11.23
CA GLU A 64 12.34 3.10 10.25
C GLU A 64 13.51 2.27 10.80
N THR A 65 13.89 2.53 12.05
CA THR A 65 15.00 1.83 12.70
C THR A 65 14.67 0.36 12.92
N TYR A 66 13.46 0.04 13.35
CA TYR A 66 12.97 -1.30 13.61
C TYR A 66 12.79 -2.13 12.32
N LEU A 67 12.27 -1.50 11.27
CA LEU A 67 12.11 -2.10 9.94
C LEU A 67 13.43 -2.23 9.18
N GLY A 68 14.35 -1.27 9.35
CA GLY A 68 15.66 -1.24 8.70
C GLY A 68 16.71 -2.19 9.29
N GLN A 69 16.40 -2.93 10.34
CA GLN A 69 17.31 -3.90 10.94
C GLN A 69 17.60 -5.08 9.98
N PRO A 70 18.81 -5.67 10.04
CA PRO A 70 19.16 -6.83 9.25
C PRO A 70 18.39 -8.11 9.66
N ALA A 71 18.57 -9.19 8.90
CA ALA A 71 18.02 -10.49 9.25
C ALA A 71 18.47 -10.93 10.66
N GLY A 72 17.53 -11.45 11.45
CA GLY A 72 17.78 -11.88 12.83
C GLY A 72 17.63 -10.79 13.89
N SER A 73 17.31 -9.55 13.52
CA SER A 73 16.94 -8.47 14.45
C SER A 73 15.70 -7.69 13.98
N GLY A 74 15.22 -6.79 14.83
CA GLY A 74 14.05 -5.92 14.57
C GLY A 74 12.81 -6.68 14.10
N TYR A 75 12.07 -6.07 13.18
CA TYR A 75 10.84 -6.65 12.65
C TYR A 75 11.03 -8.03 12.02
N ARG A 76 12.17 -8.24 11.33
CA ARG A 76 12.45 -9.51 10.66
C ARG A 76 12.49 -10.68 11.64
N LYS A 77 13.12 -10.48 12.80
CA LYS A 77 13.17 -11.48 13.86
C LYS A 77 11.79 -11.76 14.43
N ASP A 78 11.08 -10.71 14.83
CA ASP A 78 9.82 -10.85 15.56
C ASP A 78 8.71 -11.43 14.67
N PHE A 79 8.65 -11.02 13.40
CA PHE A 79 7.73 -11.59 12.42
C PHE A 79 8.04 -13.05 12.13
N THR A 80 9.31 -13.42 11.93
CA THR A 80 9.72 -14.83 11.75
C THR A 80 9.36 -15.66 12.99
N LYS A 81 9.55 -15.11 14.19
CA LYS A 81 9.16 -15.77 15.44
C LYS A 81 7.65 -16.00 15.50
N ALA A 82 6.84 -15.02 15.13
CA ALA A 82 5.38 -15.17 15.10
C ALA A 82 4.93 -16.28 14.14
N LEU A 83 5.53 -16.35 12.93
CA LEU A 83 5.29 -17.46 11.99
C LEU A 83 5.65 -18.81 12.62
N ASN A 84 6.84 -18.90 13.23
CA ASN A 84 7.29 -20.13 13.89
C ASN A 84 6.34 -20.55 15.01
N ASP A 85 5.87 -19.62 15.84
CA ASP A 85 4.96 -19.92 16.94
C ASP A 85 3.62 -20.46 16.42
N ILE A 86 3.04 -19.83 15.39
CA ILE A 86 1.78 -20.27 14.76
C ILE A 86 1.94 -21.67 14.14
N VAL A 87 2.99 -21.86 13.33
CA VAL A 87 3.22 -23.12 12.62
C VAL A 87 3.55 -24.25 13.59
N THR A 88 4.41 -24.02 14.58
CA THR A 88 4.75 -25.02 15.60
C THR A 88 3.51 -25.42 16.40
N PHE A 89 2.68 -24.45 16.77
CA PHE A 89 1.43 -24.73 17.47
C PHE A 89 0.49 -25.59 16.62
N ALA A 90 0.30 -25.26 15.34
CA ALA A 90 -0.53 -26.02 14.43
C ALA A 90 0.01 -27.44 14.21
N GLN A 91 1.32 -27.61 14.01
CA GLN A 91 1.97 -28.93 13.89
C GLN A 91 1.72 -29.82 15.11
N GLY A 92 1.71 -29.24 16.32
CA GLY A 92 1.46 -29.98 17.57
C GLY A 92 -0.01 -30.33 17.82
N LYS A 93 -0.95 -29.85 17.00
CA LYS A 93 -2.39 -30.04 17.19
C LYS A 93 -3.08 -30.76 16.05
N GLN A 94 -2.58 -30.63 14.82
CA GLN A 94 -3.19 -31.22 13.64
C GLN A 94 -2.91 -32.72 13.50
N ALA A 95 -3.78 -33.41 12.76
CA ALA A 95 -3.54 -34.80 12.37
C ALA A 95 -2.39 -34.89 11.35
N LEU A 96 -1.73 -36.05 11.31
CA LEU A 96 -0.74 -36.35 10.28
C LEU A 96 -1.34 -36.23 8.88
N ASN A 97 -0.63 -35.55 7.97
CA ASN A 97 -1.03 -35.27 6.58
C ASN A 97 -2.21 -34.30 6.42
N GLN A 98 -2.76 -33.73 7.49
CA GLN A 98 -3.74 -32.66 7.38
C GLN A 98 -3.07 -31.42 6.78
N PRO A 99 -3.65 -30.77 5.75
CA PRO A 99 -3.10 -29.53 5.21
C PRO A 99 -3.22 -28.38 6.21
N PHE A 100 -2.31 -27.43 6.11
CA PHE A 100 -2.38 -26.17 6.84
C PHE A 100 -1.84 -25.04 5.96
N ASP A 101 -2.70 -24.08 5.66
CA ASP A 101 -2.37 -22.90 4.89
C ASP A 101 -2.51 -21.65 5.76
N LEU A 102 -1.39 -20.99 6.03
CA LEU A 102 -1.36 -19.70 6.71
C LEU A 102 -1.21 -18.59 5.68
N TYR A 103 -2.26 -17.79 5.49
CA TYR A 103 -2.23 -16.57 4.70
C TYR A 103 -1.94 -15.37 5.58
N VAL A 104 -0.84 -14.67 5.30
CA VAL A 104 -0.52 -13.40 5.94
C VAL A 104 -0.79 -12.26 4.98
N SER A 105 -1.82 -11.46 5.30
CA SER A 105 -2.10 -10.23 4.58
C SER A 105 -1.13 -9.13 4.98
N SER A 106 -0.56 -8.51 3.96
CA SER A 106 0.11 -7.22 4.05
C SER A 106 -0.89 -6.08 4.14
N TYR A 107 -0.40 -4.90 4.48
CA TYR A 107 -1.19 -3.69 4.67
C TYR A 107 -1.39 -2.96 3.35
N VAL A 108 -2.34 -2.04 3.32
CA VAL A 108 -2.52 -1.11 2.21
C VAL A 108 -1.94 0.25 2.59
N GLN A 109 -1.42 0.99 1.62
CA GLN A 109 -1.09 2.40 1.77
C GLN A 109 -2.37 3.16 2.10
N PHE A 110 -2.27 4.09 3.06
CA PHE A 110 -3.45 4.77 3.60
C PHE A 110 -3.80 6.04 2.83
N PHE A 111 -2.82 6.63 2.15
CA PHE A 111 -2.97 7.91 1.47
C PHE A 111 -2.60 7.78 0.00
N ASP A 112 -3.24 8.55 -0.87
CA ASP A 112 -2.59 9.05 -2.08
C ASP A 112 -1.61 10.15 -1.64
N ASN A 113 -0.34 10.02 -1.99
CA ASN A 113 0.72 10.99 -1.68
C ASN A 113 1.20 11.76 -2.93
N THR A 114 0.44 11.73 -4.03
CA THR A 114 0.75 12.45 -5.26
C THR A 114 0.03 13.80 -5.35
N THR A 115 -1.12 13.93 -4.69
CA THR A 115 -1.97 15.12 -4.66
C THR A 115 -1.52 16.16 -3.63
N ASP A 116 -1.86 17.43 -3.83
CA ASP A 116 -1.62 18.51 -2.84
C ASP A 116 -2.89 18.86 -2.01
N GLY A 117 -4.06 18.32 -2.38
CA GLY A 117 -5.35 18.73 -1.80
C GLY A 117 -5.43 18.57 -0.28
N CYS A 118 -4.75 17.55 0.27
CA CYS A 118 -4.71 17.27 1.71
C CYS A 118 -3.71 18.10 2.51
N ASP A 119 -2.87 18.92 1.87
CA ASP A 119 -1.79 19.61 2.59
C ASP A 119 -2.31 20.65 3.59
N GLY A 120 -3.52 21.16 3.37
CA GLY A 120 -4.23 22.04 4.30
C GLY A 120 -5.19 21.31 5.25
N TRP A 121 -5.26 19.99 5.24
CA TRP A 121 -6.26 19.22 5.99
C TRP A 121 -5.65 18.58 7.23
N THR A 122 -6.43 18.46 8.29
CA THR A 122 -6.11 17.62 9.45
C THR A 122 -7.26 16.68 9.75
N PHE A 123 -6.93 15.43 10.11
CA PHE A 123 -7.90 14.48 10.64
C PHE A 123 -8.05 14.57 12.15
N ALA A 124 -7.27 15.44 12.78
CA ALA A 124 -7.34 15.69 14.20
C ALA A 124 -8.69 16.31 14.61
N HIS A 125 -9.19 15.87 15.75
CA HIS A 125 -10.43 16.37 16.31
C HIS A 125 -10.26 17.81 16.82
N ASP A 126 -11.23 18.68 16.54
CA ASP A 126 -11.18 20.11 16.87
C ASP A 126 -11.01 20.45 18.36
N ARG A 127 -11.61 19.66 19.25
CA ARG A 127 -11.62 19.84 20.71
C ARG A 127 -10.75 18.83 21.45
N LEU A 128 -10.39 17.73 20.79
CA LEU A 128 -9.59 16.65 21.36
C LEU A 128 -8.22 16.54 20.71
N SER A 129 -7.72 17.58 20.02
CA SER A 129 -6.34 17.64 19.54
C SER A 129 -5.62 18.93 19.94
N THR A 130 -4.32 18.81 20.26
CA THR A 130 -3.49 19.94 20.70
C THR A 130 -2.83 20.70 19.54
N GLY A 131 -2.55 20.02 18.42
CA GLY A 131 -1.66 20.55 17.38
C GLY A 131 -2.24 20.61 15.97
N LYS A 132 -3.44 20.04 15.73
CA LYS A 132 -4.09 20.02 14.40
C LYS A 132 -3.10 19.66 13.26
N PRO A 133 -2.34 18.56 13.39
CA PRO A 133 -1.27 18.25 12.46
C PRO A 133 -1.80 18.07 11.04
N LYS A 134 -1.14 18.70 10.07
CA LYS A 134 -1.57 18.66 8.67
C LYS A 134 -1.15 17.35 8.02
N LEU A 135 -1.97 16.87 7.09
CA LEU A 135 -1.68 15.72 6.23
C LEU A 135 -0.86 16.11 5.00
N VAL A 136 0.21 16.89 5.22
CA VAL A 136 1.10 17.33 4.14
C VAL A 136 1.65 16.14 3.34
N LYS A 137 1.87 16.35 2.05
CA LYS A 137 2.38 15.34 1.12
C LYS A 137 3.62 14.62 1.63
N GLY A 138 4.52 15.35 2.28
CA GLY A 138 5.72 14.78 2.89
C GLY A 138 5.42 13.74 3.97
N LEU A 139 4.49 14.04 4.88
CA LEU A 139 4.06 13.11 5.93
C LEU A 139 3.37 11.88 5.33
N ARG A 140 2.44 12.08 4.39
CA ARG A 140 1.74 11.00 3.68
C ARG A 140 2.72 10.05 2.98
N THR A 141 3.74 10.62 2.33
CA THR A 141 4.81 9.87 1.68
C THR A 141 5.56 8.98 2.67
N VAL A 142 6.04 9.55 3.78
CA VAL A 142 6.82 8.78 4.78
C VAL A 142 6.00 7.66 5.42
N ILE A 143 4.72 7.90 5.73
CA ILE A 143 3.84 6.85 6.27
C ILE A 143 3.67 5.72 5.25
N ASN A 144 3.38 6.07 3.99
CA ASN A 144 3.21 5.10 2.91
C ASN A 144 4.50 4.31 2.61
N GLU A 145 5.66 4.94 2.66
CA GLU A 145 6.96 4.28 2.49
C GLU A 145 7.23 3.27 3.61
N ASN A 146 6.94 3.61 4.87
CA ASN A 146 7.05 2.67 5.99
C ASN A 146 6.10 1.47 5.83
N VAL A 147 4.86 1.70 5.36
CA VAL A 147 3.90 0.62 5.04
C VAL A 147 4.46 -0.31 3.96
N GLN A 148 4.97 0.26 2.86
CA GLN A 148 5.56 -0.51 1.77
C GLN A 148 6.82 -1.27 2.21
N GLN A 149 7.63 -0.68 3.08
CA GLN A 149 8.81 -1.34 3.64
C GLN A 149 8.40 -2.55 4.49
N LEU A 150 7.40 -2.41 5.37
CA LEU A 150 6.88 -3.53 6.17
C LEU A 150 6.33 -4.64 5.26
N ASN A 151 5.52 -4.29 4.25
CA ASN A 151 4.97 -5.23 3.29
C ASN A 151 6.08 -6.00 2.54
N SER A 152 7.10 -5.28 2.08
CA SER A 152 8.26 -5.86 1.40
C SER A 152 9.03 -6.83 2.30
N ILE A 153 9.20 -6.50 3.58
CA ILE A 153 9.86 -7.38 4.54
C ILE A 153 9.03 -8.65 4.80
N GLN A 154 7.71 -8.53 4.94
CA GLN A 154 6.83 -9.70 5.10
C GLN A 154 6.91 -10.64 3.90
N ALA A 155 6.83 -10.08 2.68
CA ALA A 155 6.94 -10.83 1.44
C ALA A 155 8.29 -11.56 1.34
N ASP A 156 9.38 -10.86 1.62
CA ASP A 156 10.74 -11.41 1.59
C ASP A 156 10.94 -12.54 2.61
N ILE A 157 10.43 -12.39 3.83
CA ILE A 157 10.50 -13.44 4.86
C ILE A 157 9.70 -14.67 4.42
N ILE A 158 8.44 -14.48 4.00
CA ILE A 158 7.55 -15.59 3.64
C ILE A 158 8.06 -16.34 2.41
N LYS A 159 8.58 -15.62 1.40
CA LYS A 159 9.19 -16.22 0.20
C LYS A 159 10.32 -17.19 0.54
N ASN A 160 11.09 -16.89 1.58
CA ASN A 160 12.24 -17.68 2.03
C ASN A 160 11.96 -18.51 3.29
N TYR A 161 10.69 -18.59 3.73
CA TYR A 161 10.34 -19.17 5.00
C TYR A 161 10.48 -20.69 4.99
N GLN A 162 11.20 -21.22 5.99
CA GLN A 162 11.35 -22.65 6.19
C GLN A 162 10.45 -23.10 7.32
N ILE A 163 9.55 -24.04 7.02
CA ILE A 163 8.68 -24.66 8.02
C ILE A 163 9.55 -25.29 9.13
N PRO A 164 9.33 -24.93 10.42
CA PRO A 164 10.04 -25.53 11.53
C PRO A 164 9.98 -27.07 11.51
N ALA A 165 11.12 -27.70 11.82
CA ALA A 165 11.21 -29.15 11.87
C ALA A 165 10.30 -29.71 12.98
N HIS A 166 9.51 -30.72 12.64
CA HIS A 166 8.63 -31.43 13.56
C HIS A 166 8.69 -32.93 13.29
N THR A 167 8.52 -33.76 14.33
CA THR A 167 8.50 -35.21 14.21
C THR A 167 7.19 -35.76 14.78
N PRO A 168 6.38 -36.48 13.97
CA PRO A 168 6.57 -36.73 12.54
C PRO A 168 6.38 -35.45 11.67
N MET A 169 7.11 -35.38 10.55
CA MET A 169 7.06 -34.24 9.64
C MET A 169 5.75 -34.26 8.85
N ASN A 170 5.05 -33.12 8.80
CA ASN A 170 3.92 -32.91 7.91
C ASN A 170 4.35 -31.99 6.75
N PRO A 171 4.45 -32.50 5.51
CA PRO A 171 4.88 -31.70 4.36
C PRO A 171 3.79 -30.76 3.83
N ASN A 172 2.56 -30.84 4.35
CA ASN A 172 1.40 -30.10 3.82
C ASN A 172 1.18 -28.74 4.50
N PHE A 173 2.23 -28.17 5.12
CA PHE A 173 2.19 -26.84 5.72
C PHE A 173 2.73 -25.81 4.75
N ARG A 174 1.97 -24.73 4.55
CA ARG A 174 2.32 -23.64 3.64
C ARG A 174 2.07 -22.30 4.32
N VAL A 175 2.93 -21.34 4.02
CA VAL A 175 2.75 -19.94 4.43
C VAL A 175 2.74 -19.10 3.17
N HIS A 176 1.71 -18.29 3.02
CA HIS A 176 1.44 -17.46 1.86
C HIS A 176 1.47 -16.00 2.27
N ASN A 177 1.89 -15.14 1.35
CA ASN A 177 1.80 -13.70 1.52
C ASN A 177 0.77 -13.13 0.54
N SER A 178 -0.07 -12.23 1.04
CA SER A 178 -1.13 -11.59 0.29
C SER A 178 -0.87 -10.08 0.23
N GLN A 179 -0.77 -9.49 -0.96
CA GLN A 179 -0.43 -8.08 -1.18
C GLN A 179 -1.60 -7.28 -1.79
N PRO A 180 -2.60 -6.88 -0.98
CA PRO A 180 -3.82 -6.26 -1.52
C PRO A 180 -3.70 -4.77 -1.86
N ASP A 181 -2.53 -4.15 -1.68
CA ASP A 181 -2.34 -2.69 -1.77
C ASP A 181 -2.89 -2.04 -3.06
N SER A 182 -2.64 -2.66 -4.21
CA SER A 182 -3.11 -2.18 -5.51
C SER A 182 -4.63 -2.17 -5.63
N THR A 183 -5.32 -3.01 -4.84
CA THR A 183 -6.79 -3.07 -4.80
C THR A 183 -7.39 -1.78 -4.25
N PHE A 184 -6.64 -1.02 -3.43
CA PHE A 184 -7.10 0.24 -2.83
C PHE A 184 -6.77 1.49 -3.65
N GLN A 185 -6.10 1.36 -4.80
CA GLN A 185 -5.80 2.53 -5.65
C GLN A 185 -7.08 3.25 -6.08
N GLY A 186 -7.12 4.57 -5.92
CA GLY A 186 -8.32 5.38 -6.18
C GLY A 186 -9.32 5.39 -5.02
N HIS A 187 -9.02 4.70 -3.91
CA HIS A 187 -9.92 4.52 -2.78
C HIS A 187 -9.28 4.83 -1.41
N ARG A 188 -8.04 5.36 -1.41
CA ARG A 188 -7.30 5.78 -0.22
C ARG A 188 -7.78 7.16 0.25
N PHE A 189 -7.26 7.61 1.40
CA PHE A 189 -7.40 9.02 1.74
C PHE A 189 -6.64 9.89 0.74
N CYS A 190 -7.10 11.12 0.53
CA CYS A 190 -6.43 12.13 -0.30
C CYS A 190 -6.36 11.83 -1.80
N GLU A 191 -7.11 10.84 -2.29
CA GLU A 191 -7.21 10.51 -3.70
C GLU A 191 -7.79 11.67 -4.51
N GLN A 192 -7.33 11.81 -5.76
CA GLN A 192 -7.76 12.89 -6.65
C GLN A 192 -9.29 12.90 -6.84
N GLY A 193 -9.91 14.07 -6.66
CA GLY A 193 -11.35 14.27 -6.88
C GLY A 193 -12.20 14.10 -5.64
N HIS A 194 -11.62 13.70 -4.51
CA HIS A 194 -12.31 13.69 -3.22
C HIS A 194 -12.17 15.02 -2.48
N THR A 195 -13.25 15.46 -1.82
CA THR A 195 -13.23 16.62 -0.92
C THR A 195 -12.72 16.25 0.47
N PHE A 196 -12.63 17.24 1.36
CA PHE A 196 -12.31 17.00 2.77
C PHE A 196 -13.39 16.14 3.46
N GLU A 197 -14.66 16.42 3.20
CA GLU A 197 -15.81 15.66 3.73
C GLU A 197 -15.83 14.22 3.24
N ASP A 198 -15.42 13.99 2.00
CA ASP A 198 -15.36 12.66 1.44
C ASP A 198 -14.45 11.73 2.24
N GLN A 199 -13.38 12.27 2.85
CA GLN A 199 -12.45 11.52 3.70
C GLN A 199 -13.14 10.89 4.91
N TYR A 200 -14.33 11.36 5.28
CA TYR A 200 -15.09 10.89 6.44
C TYR A 200 -16.30 10.04 6.03
N TYR A 201 -17.01 10.44 4.97
CA TYR A 201 -18.36 9.94 4.71
C TYR A 201 -18.54 9.29 3.34
N ASN A 202 -17.62 9.51 2.40
CA ASN A 202 -17.76 8.92 1.06
C ASN A 202 -17.54 7.40 1.11
N GLN A 203 -18.31 6.65 0.32
CA GLN A 203 -18.21 5.19 0.23
C GLN A 203 -17.03 4.74 -0.65
N ASP A 204 -16.55 5.61 -1.55
CA ASP A 204 -15.42 5.36 -2.43
C ASP A 204 -14.07 5.62 -1.74
N VAL A 205 -14.05 6.32 -0.60
CA VAL A 205 -12.90 6.29 0.33
C VAL A 205 -13.06 5.07 1.24
N TRP A 206 -12.29 4.02 0.98
CA TRP A 206 -12.48 2.69 1.59
C TRP A 206 -11.90 2.55 2.99
N LEU A 207 -11.34 3.60 3.57
CA LEU A 207 -10.80 3.59 4.93
C LEU A 207 -11.69 4.43 5.84
N TRP A 208 -11.93 3.93 7.05
CA TRP A 208 -12.62 4.71 8.08
C TRP A 208 -11.70 5.82 8.59
N ASN A 209 -12.24 7.04 8.70
CA ASN A 209 -11.65 8.13 9.46
C ASN A 209 -12.40 8.27 10.81
N LEU A 210 -11.95 9.15 11.69
CA LEU A 210 -12.65 9.45 12.95
C LEU A 210 -14.04 10.04 12.66
N GLN A 211 -15.07 9.44 13.25
CA GLN A 211 -16.45 9.93 13.16
C GLN A 211 -17.00 10.29 14.53
N TYR A 212 -17.99 11.18 14.55
CA TYR A 212 -18.76 11.51 15.73
C TYR A 212 -19.89 10.50 15.94
N TYR A 213 -20.23 10.27 17.19
CA TYR A 213 -21.14 9.24 17.71
C TYR A 213 -21.71 9.75 19.03
N ASP A 214 -22.99 10.07 19.07
CA ASP A 214 -23.64 10.51 20.29
C ASP A 214 -24.11 9.29 21.09
N GLU A 215 -23.48 9.03 22.23
CA GLU A 215 -23.87 7.92 23.13
C GLU A 215 -25.28 8.08 23.70
N LYS A 216 -25.78 9.33 23.83
CA LYS A 216 -27.12 9.59 24.38
C LYS A 216 -28.22 9.16 23.43
N THR A 217 -27.97 9.29 22.13
CA THR A 217 -28.92 8.93 21.06
C THR A 217 -28.61 7.58 20.43
N GLY A 218 -27.37 7.09 20.59
CA GLY A 218 -26.88 5.88 19.93
C GLY A 218 -26.68 6.04 18.42
N SER A 219 -26.44 7.28 17.94
CA SER A 219 -26.35 7.60 16.50
C SER A 219 -24.98 8.15 16.09
N GLU A 220 -24.59 7.87 14.85
CA GLU A 220 -23.50 8.59 14.17
C GLU A 220 -23.93 10.04 13.94
N GLU A 221 -23.03 10.97 14.24
CA GLU A 221 -23.23 12.40 14.02
C GLU A 221 -22.33 12.89 12.89
N VAL A 222 -22.89 13.75 12.03
CA VAL A 222 -22.14 14.36 10.93
C VAL A 222 -21.43 15.60 11.46
N GLY A 223 -20.10 15.57 11.40
CA GLY A 223 -19.27 16.71 11.74
C GLY A 223 -19.44 17.86 10.75
N VAL A 224 -19.01 19.05 11.16
CA VAL A 224 -19.09 20.26 10.34
C VAL A 224 -17.69 20.63 9.85
N PRO A 225 -17.45 20.60 8.53
CA PRO A 225 -16.20 21.06 7.94
C PRO A 225 -15.94 22.52 8.33
N THR A 226 -14.78 22.76 8.94
CA THR A 226 -14.43 24.08 9.47
C THR A 226 -13.00 24.41 9.09
N THR A 227 -12.77 25.67 8.72
CA THR A 227 -11.43 26.18 8.43
C THR A 227 -11.01 27.17 9.50
N THR A 228 -9.82 27.00 10.09
CA THR A 228 -9.22 27.97 11.00
C THR A 228 -7.73 28.06 10.75
N GLY A 229 -7.20 29.28 10.58
CA GLY A 229 -5.77 29.47 10.31
C GLY A 229 -5.28 28.82 9.02
N GLY A 230 -6.17 28.64 8.02
CA GLY A 230 -5.84 27.95 6.77
C GLY A 230 -5.79 26.43 6.88
N VAL A 231 -6.18 25.85 8.02
CA VAL A 231 -6.29 24.40 8.22
C VAL A 231 -7.77 24.01 8.24
N GLU A 232 -8.13 23.03 7.42
CA GLU A 232 -9.45 22.41 7.36
C GLU A 232 -9.52 21.19 8.27
N PHE A 233 -10.58 21.11 9.07
CA PHE A 233 -10.80 20.03 10.04
C PHE A 233 -12.30 19.78 10.24
N MET A 234 -12.65 18.60 10.74
CA MET A 234 -14.03 18.24 11.03
C MET A 234 -14.37 18.66 12.46
N ALA A 235 -15.22 19.68 12.63
CA ALA A 235 -15.66 20.15 13.94
C ALA A 235 -16.85 19.34 14.46
N ALA A 236 -16.96 19.21 15.78
CA ALA A 236 -18.12 18.59 16.41
C ALA A 236 -19.39 19.41 16.13
N PRO A 237 -20.54 18.78 15.81
CA PRO A 237 -21.78 19.52 15.62
C PRO A 237 -22.18 20.29 16.88
N PRO A 238 -22.88 21.44 16.74
CA PRO A 238 -23.33 22.22 17.89
C PRO A 238 -24.17 21.38 18.86
N GLY A 239 -23.86 21.46 20.16
CA GLY A 239 -24.59 20.73 21.20
C GLY A 239 -24.05 19.33 21.50
N LEU A 240 -23.14 18.79 20.68
CA LEU A 240 -22.43 17.56 21.03
C LEU A 240 -21.42 17.84 22.15
N ASP A 241 -21.60 17.15 23.28
CA ASP A 241 -20.65 17.14 24.38
C ASP A 241 -19.59 16.08 24.11
N VAL A 242 -18.54 16.48 23.38
CA VAL A 242 -17.40 15.61 23.08
C VAL A 242 -16.46 15.39 24.28
N THR A 243 -16.79 15.90 25.46
CA THR A 243 -16.00 15.64 26.69
C THR A 243 -16.60 14.53 27.53
N GLN A 244 -17.83 14.10 27.24
CA GLN A 244 -18.49 12.93 27.84
C GLN A 244 -18.65 11.83 26.78
N GLY A 245 -18.02 10.67 26.98
CA GLY A 245 -18.16 9.50 26.09
C GLY A 245 -17.19 9.45 24.90
N PHE A 246 -16.52 10.55 24.56
CA PHE A 246 -15.38 10.57 23.63
C PHE A 246 -14.05 10.55 24.38
N GLU A 247 -13.79 9.47 25.11
CA GLU A 247 -12.39 9.09 25.27
C GLU A 247 -11.97 8.59 23.89
N THR A 248 -11.31 9.44 23.09
CA THR A 248 -10.68 9.04 21.84
C THR A 248 -9.51 8.12 22.15
N VAL A 249 -9.82 6.90 22.55
CA VAL A 249 -8.86 5.82 22.70
C VAL A 249 -8.68 5.24 21.32
N MET A 250 -7.80 5.85 20.52
CA MET A 250 -7.08 5.06 19.52
C MET A 250 -6.54 3.85 20.27
N GLY A 251 -6.80 2.62 19.84
CA GLY A 251 -6.49 1.41 20.63
C GLY A 251 -5.09 1.43 21.22
N ASP A 252 -4.94 0.84 22.41
CA ASP A 252 -3.68 0.82 23.17
C ASP A 252 -2.49 0.47 22.28
N ASP A 253 -1.46 1.31 22.23
CA ASP A 253 -0.23 0.91 21.55
C ASP A 253 0.50 -0.04 22.49
N THR A 254 0.25 -1.33 22.30
CA THR A 254 0.86 -2.38 23.10
C THR A 254 2.37 -2.50 22.87
N ASN A 255 2.97 -1.66 22.02
CA ASN A 255 4.41 -1.62 21.84
C ASN A 255 5.06 -0.83 23.00
N PRO A 256 5.74 -1.51 23.95
CA PRO A 256 6.34 -0.84 25.11
C PRO A 256 7.50 0.10 24.74
N ALA A 257 7.98 0.05 23.48
CA ALA A 257 9.02 0.94 22.98
C ALA A 257 8.46 2.20 22.31
N ALA A 258 7.13 2.31 22.12
CA ALA A 258 6.52 3.49 21.52
C ALA A 258 6.74 4.71 22.43
N VAL A 259 7.03 5.86 21.82
CA VAL A 259 7.17 7.11 22.57
C VAL A 259 5.81 7.81 22.57
N ILE A 260 5.13 7.68 23.70
CA ILE A 260 3.88 8.39 24.03
C ILE A 260 4.14 9.32 25.22
N PRO A 261 3.33 10.39 25.42
CA PRO A 261 3.47 11.27 26.57
C PRO A 261 3.43 10.47 27.90
N GLN A 262 4.34 10.75 28.84
CA GLN A 262 4.50 9.97 30.08
C GLN A 262 3.64 10.51 31.24
N GLY A 263 2.53 9.82 31.52
CA GLY A 263 1.63 9.99 32.66
C GLY A 263 1.23 8.62 33.24
N ASP A 264 0.50 8.57 34.37
CA ASP A 264 0.13 7.33 35.10
C ASP A 264 -0.93 6.48 34.36
N ASP A 265 -0.66 6.12 33.11
CA ASP A 265 -1.60 5.45 32.24
C ASP A 265 -1.39 3.94 32.25
N VAL A 266 -1.60 3.33 33.41
CA VAL A 266 -1.61 1.86 33.56
C VAL A 266 -2.82 1.22 32.88
N ASN A 267 -3.74 2.02 32.32
CA ASN A 267 -4.89 1.62 31.55
C ASN A 267 -5.43 2.85 30.81
N THR A 268 -4.96 3.17 29.58
CA THR A 268 -5.82 3.92 28.65
C THR A 268 -6.87 2.90 28.25
N GLN A 269 -7.81 2.80 29.16
CA GLN A 269 -8.67 1.67 29.35
C GLN A 269 -9.46 1.56 28.07
N GLN A 270 -9.41 0.37 27.46
CA GLN A 270 -10.19 -0.01 26.30
C GLN A 270 -11.69 0.11 26.62
N TYR A 271 -12.22 1.33 26.62
CA TYR A 271 -13.65 1.58 26.71
C TYR A 271 -14.05 2.35 25.47
N GLY A 272 -14.25 1.55 24.42
CA GLY A 272 -14.70 1.99 23.11
C GLY A 272 -14.94 0.77 22.24
N PHE A 273 -15.88 -0.09 22.63
CA PHE A 273 -16.48 -1.02 21.67
C PHE A 273 -17.23 -0.17 20.64
N GLY A 274 -16.60 0.08 19.50
CA GLY A 274 -17.23 0.70 18.34
C GLY A 274 -16.79 2.13 18.07
N TRP A 275 -16.42 2.37 16.81
CA TRP A 275 -16.34 3.67 16.14
C TRP A 275 -15.03 4.48 16.32
N THR A 276 -14.52 4.71 17.54
CA THR A 276 -13.26 5.48 17.75
C THR A 276 -11.98 4.67 17.51
N ALA A 277 -12.05 3.33 17.58
CA ALA A 277 -10.93 2.41 17.29
C ALA A 277 -10.87 1.93 15.82
N ARG A 278 -11.80 2.39 14.96
CA ARG A 278 -11.86 2.03 13.54
C ARG A 278 -10.95 2.79 12.58
N PRO A 279 -10.34 3.95 12.91
CA PRO A 279 -9.59 4.67 11.89
C PRO A 279 -8.56 3.79 11.18
N PHE A 280 -8.39 4.01 9.88
CA PHE A 280 -7.55 3.22 8.98
C PHE A 280 -7.98 1.76 8.75
N HIS A 281 -9.11 1.31 9.31
CA HIS A 281 -9.70 0.03 8.94
C HIS A 281 -10.53 0.14 7.66
N PRO A 282 -10.62 -0.93 6.84
CA PRO A 282 -11.48 -0.93 5.68
C PRO A 282 -12.97 -0.71 6.01
N LYS A 283 -13.67 0.05 5.19
CA LYS A 283 -15.13 0.11 5.12
C LYS A 283 -15.67 -1.15 4.43
N TYR A 284 -16.99 -1.29 4.39
CA TYR A 284 -17.63 -2.44 3.73
C TYR A 284 -17.15 -2.67 2.28
N PRO A 285 -17.04 -1.65 1.41
CA PRO A 285 -16.48 -1.84 0.07
C PRO A 285 -15.02 -2.32 0.09
N GLY A 286 -14.17 -1.75 0.93
CA GLY A 286 -12.79 -2.19 1.12
C GLY A 286 -12.68 -3.63 1.64
N HIS A 287 -13.51 -4.02 2.62
CA HIS A 287 -13.61 -5.41 3.09
C HIS A 287 -14.07 -6.36 1.98
N THR A 288 -15.01 -5.94 1.15
CA THR A 288 -15.48 -6.72 -0.01
C THR A 288 -14.35 -6.92 -1.02
N ALA A 289 -13.58 -5.86 -1.31
CA ALA A 289 -12.45 -5.92 -2.22
C ALA A 289 -11.33 -6.83 -1.68
N LEU A 290 -11.00 -6.72 -0.39
CA LEU A 290 -10.07 -7.62 0.29
C LEU A 290 -10.54 -9.08 0.26
N ALA A 291 -11.82 -9.34 0.57
CA ALA A 291 -12.38 -10.68 0.52
C ALA A 291 -12.27 -11.30 -0.88
N ASN A 292 -12.60 -10.52 -1.92
CA ASN A 292 -12.46 -10.96 -3.31
C ASN A 292 -11.00 -11.26 -3.68
N PHE A 293 -10.07 -10.40 -3.26
CA PHE A 293 -8.64 -10.59 -3.48
C PHE A 293 -8.15 -11.90 -2.83
N PHE A 294 -8.45 -12.14 -1.55
CA PHE A 294 -8.00 -13.34 -0.84
C PHE A 294 -8.65 -14.61 -1.36
N ILE A 295 -9.95 -14.58 -1.67
CA ILE A 295 -10.64 -15.73 -2.26
C ILE A 295 -10.02 -16.07 -3.62
N GLN A 296 -9.67 -15.07 -4.43
CA GLN A 296 -9.02 -15.30 -5.71
C GLN A 296 -7.63 -15.92 -5.53
N GLN A 297 -6.85 -15.46 -4.55
CA GLN A 297 -5.56 -16.06 -4.22
C GLN A 297 -5.71 -17.52 -3.78
N MET A 298 -6.62 -17.82 -2.84
CA MET A 298 -6.89 -19.18 -2.38
C MET A 298 -7.34 -20.13 -3.51
N ARG A 299 -8.02 -19.59 -4.53
CA ARG A 299 -8.34 -20.35 -5.76
C ARG A 299 -7.10 -20.65 -6.58
N ASN A 300 -6.24 -19.66 -6.80
CA ASN A 300 -5.00 -19.82 -7.54
C ASN A 300 -4.08 -20.86 -6.86
N ASP A 301 -4.11 -20.90 -5.52
CA ASP A 301 -3.37 -21.87 -4.71
C ASP A 301 -4.04 -23.25 -4.64
N ASN A 302 -5.21 -23.43 -5.26
CA ASN A 302 -6.01 -24.66 -5.29
C ASN A 302 -6.41 -25.18 -3.90
N ILE A 303 -6.78 -24.27 -2.98
CA ILE A 303 -7.20 -24.64 -1.63
C ILE A 303 -8.51 -25.45 -1.67
N PRO A 304 -8.55 -26.68 -1.09
CA PRO A 304 -9.75 -27.51 -1.08
C PRO A 304 -10.96 -26.80 -0.47
N GLY A 305 -12.13 -26.95 -1.10
CA GLY A 305 -13.39 -26.37 -0.61
C GLY A 305 -13.62 -24.90 -1.00
N VAL A 306 -12.59 -24.20 -1.48
CA VAL A 306 -12.75 -22.88 -2.10
C VAL A 306 -13.27 -23.09 -3.52
N LYS A 307 -14.60 -23.23 -3.64
CA LYS A 307 -15.24 -23.48 -4.94
C LYS A 307 -14.88 -22.35 -5.92
N PRO A 308 -14.61 -22.66 -7.19
CA PRO A 308 -14.77 -21.67 -8.25
C PRO A 308 -16.16 -21.07 -8.06
N THR A 309 -16.32 -19.75 -8.12
CA THR A 309 -17.67 -19.18 -8.13
C THR A 309 -18.43 -19.92 -9.22
N ALA A 310 -19.66 -20.37 -8.96
CA ALA A 310 -20.60 -20.68 -10.02
C ALA A 310 -20.88 -19.36 -10.74
N SER A 311 -19.91 -18.92 -11.53
CA SER A 311 -19.98 -17.74 -12.34
C SER A 311 -20.84 -18.13 -13.52
N THR A 312 -22.07 -17.64 -13.52
CA THR A 312 -22.89 -17.56 -14.73
C THR A 312 -22.30 -16.59 -15.75
N ALA A 313 -21.19 -15.90 -15.44
CA ALA A 313 -20.32 -15.27 -16.42
C ALA A 313 -19.16 -16.22 -16.78
N PRO A 314 -18.86 -16.44 -18.08
CA PRO A 314 -17.72 -17.26 -18.47
C PRO A 314 -16.46 -16.74 -17.80
N THR A 315 -15.70 -17.64 -17.17
CA THR A 315 -14.39 -17.36 -16.61
C THR A 315 -13.58 -16.56 -17.63
N PRO A 316 -13.09 -15.35 -17.32
CA PRO A 316 -12.15 -14.66 -18.17
C PRO A 316 -11.00 -15.63 -18.45
N PRO A 317 -10.64 -15.87 -19.73
CA PRO A 317 -9.60 -16.83 -20.07
C PRO A 317 -8.31 -16.47 -19.35
N ALA A 318 -7.57 -17.48 -18.89
CA ALA A 318 -6.32 -17.27 -18.17
C ALA A 318 -5.40 -16.34 -18.98
N PRO A 319 -4.82 -15.31 -18.34
CA PRO A 319 -3.90 -14.41 -19.01
C PRO A 319 -2.72 -15.18 -19.61
N THR A 320 -2.34 -14.83 -20.84
CA THR A 320 -1.13 -15.34 -21.49
C THR A 320 -0.16 -14.17 -21.71
N LEU A 321 0.93 -14.16 -20.92
CA LEU A 321 2.00 -13.17 -21.01
C LEU A 321 3.09 -13.63 -21.98
N VAL A 322 3.45 -12.77 -22.93
CA VAL A 322 4.59 -12.95 -23.83
C VAL A 322 5.50 -11.74 -23.71
N CYS A 323 6.66 -11.91 -23.07
CA CYS A 323 7.68 -10.87 -22.95
C CYS A 323 8.55 -10.81 -24.21
N ASN A 324 8.81 -9.60 -24.71
CA ASN A 324 9.72 -9.42 -25.85
C ASN A 324 11.19 -9.60 -25.45
N GLY A 325 11.52 -9.31 -24.19
CA GLY A 325 12.89 -9.28 -23.69
C GLY A 325 13.72 -8.12 -24.26
N LEU A 326 14.93 -7.96 -23.72
CA LEU A 326 15.85 -6.90 -24.14
C LEU A 326 16.80 -7.30 -25.30
N THR A 327 16.74 -8.55 -25.77
CA THR A 327 17.70 -9.10 -26.76
C THR A 327 17.61 -8.45 -28.14
N SER A 328 16.46 -7.88 -28.49
CA SER A 328 16.24 -7.17 -29.75
C SER A 328 16.84 -5.76 -29.76
N ASN A 329 17.35 -5.29 -28.61
CA ASN A 329 17.76 -3.90 -28.35
C ASN A 329 16.66 -2.87 -28.62
N LYS A 330 15.39 -3.29 -28.63
CA LYS A 330 14.25 -2.39 -28.64
C LYS A 330 13.69 -2.31 -27.23
N TYR A 331 13.87 -1.17 -26.58
CA TYR A 331 13.42 -0.97 -25.21
C TYR A 331 13.18 0.49 -24.90
N VAL A 332 12.33 0.72 -23.90
CA VAL A 332 12.05 2.04 -23.32
C VAL A 332 12.41 2.08 -21.85
N THR A 333 12.51 3.28 -21.29
CA THR A 333 12.75 3.50 -19.87
C THR A 333 11.47 3.27 -19.07
N HIS A 334 11.57 2.55 -17.95
CA HIS A 334 10.45 2.18 -17.09
C HIS A 334 9.55 3.37 -16.69
N ASP A 335 10.13 4.43 -16.14
CA ASP A 335 9.34 5.52 -15.57
C ASP A 335 8.57 6.29 -16.64
N LEU A 336 9.14 6.42 -17.82
CA LEU A 336 8.49 7.07 -18.96
C LEU A 336 7.31 6.24 -19.47
N ILE A 337 7.46 4.91 -19.58
CA ILE A 337 6.34 4.06 -20.01
C ILE A 337 5.25 3.99 -18.93
N LYS A 338 5.63 3.95 -17.66
CA LYS A 338 4.70 4.02 -16.52
C LYS A 338 3.87 5.30 -16.54
N ASP A 339 4.50 6.46 -16.74
CA ASP A 339 3.83 7.75 -16.87
C ASP A 339 2.88 7.75 -18.08
N THR A 340 3.37 7.29 -19.24
CA THR A 340 2.56 7.21 -20.47
C THR A 340 1.32 6.33 -20.28
N ILE A 341 1.44 5.16 -19.65
CA ILE A 341 0.33 4.24 -19.39
C ILE A 341 -0.68 4.88 -18.42
N SER A 342 -0.19 5.35 -17.27
CA SER A 342 -1.05 5.77 -16.16
C SER A 342 -1.77 7.08 -16.45
N ASN A 343 -1.07 8.04 -17.07
CA ASN A 343 -1.56 9.40 -17.22
C ASN A 343 -2.13 9.69 -18.61
N THR A 344 -1.84 8.87 -19.62
CA THR A 344 -2.27 9.13 -21.00
C THR A 344 -3.03 7.96 -21.64
N PHE A 345 -2.41 6.80 -21.80
CA PHE A 345 -2.99 5.70 -22.60
C PHE A 345 -4.23 5.10 -21.94
N CYS A 346 -4.15 4.68 -20.67
CA CYS A 346 -5.28 4.03 -20.00
C CYS A 346 -6.48 4.97 -19.80
N PRO A 347 -6.31 6.24 -19.38
CA PRO A 347 -7.41 7.21 -19.37
C PRO A 347 -8.10 7.39 -20.73
N ALA A 348 -7.35 7.31 -21.84
CA ALA A 348 -7.93 7.34 -23.19
C ALA A 348 -8.66 6.04 -23.54
N ALA A 349 -8.08 4.88 -23.22
CA ALA A 349 -8.64 3.56 -23.50
C ALA A 349 -9.97 3.33 -22.77
N VAL A 350 -10.10 3.76 -21.51
CA VAL A 350 -11.35 3.69 -20.74
C VAL A 350 -12.48 4.44 -21.45
N LYS A 351 -12.17 5.58 -22.09
CA LYS A 351 -13.15 6.40 -22.80
C LYS A 351 -13.50 5.82 -24.18
N GLN A 352 -12.48 5.40 -24.92
CA GLN A 352 -12.58 5.09 -26.35
C GLN A 352 -12.74 3.58 -26.65
N GLY A 353 -12.37 2.70 -25.72
CA GLY A 353 -12.29 1.26 -25.94
C GLY A 353 -10.95 0.83 -26.55
N PRO A 354 -10.93 -0.22 -27.39
CA PRO A 354 -9.77 -0.62 -28.16
C PRO A 354 -9.12 0.56 -28.91
N ILE A 355 -7.85 0.82 -28.61
CA ILE A 355 -7.07 1.90 -29.21
C ILE A 355 -5.62 1.47 -29.43
N SER A 356 -4.98 2.07 -30.42
CA SER A 356 -3.53 1.95 -30.64
C SER A 356 -2.95 3.35 -30.78
N GLN A 357 -2.00 3.70 -29.93
CA GLN A 357 -1.40 5.03 -29.89
C GLN A 357 0.12 4.92 -29.86
N ARG A 358 0.77 5.89 -30.52
CA ARG A 358 2.23 5.98 -30.65
C ARG A 358 2.73 7.20 -29.89
N TYR A 359 3.65 6.98 -28.97
CA TYR A 359 4.22 8.00 -28.08
C TYR A 359 5.71 8.20 -28.34
N ASN A 360 6.23 9.37 -27.95
CA ASN A 360 7.65 9.73 -28.03
C ASN A 360 8.25 9.57 -29.43
N GLN A 361 7.49 9.93 -30.46
CA GLN A 361 7.87 9.77 -31.86
C GLN A 361 9.19 10.48 -32.19
N GLY A 362 10.07 9.79 -32.91
CA GLY A 362 11.37 10.33 -33.31
C GLY A 362 12.42 10.33 -32.19
N THR A 363 12.13 9.72 -31.05
CA THR A 363 13.08 9.60 -29.93
C THR A 363 13.49 8.13 -29.71
N PRO A 364 14.60 7.84 -29.01
CA PRO A 364 14.93 6.47 -28.62
C PRO A 364 13.83 5.78 -27.81
N GLU A 365 12.95 6.54 -27.17
CA GLU A 365 11.87 6.08 -26.29
C GLU A 365 10.53 5.87 -27.02
N GLU A 366 10.55 5.85 -28.35
CA GLU A 366 9.36 5.67 -29.16
C GLU A 366 8.70 4.30 -28.91
N VAL A 367 7.40 4.33 -28.60
CA VAL A 367 6.63 3.15 -28.22
C VAL A 367 5.24 3.21 -28.82
N VAL A 368 4.74 2.03 -29.23
CA VAL A 368 3.34 1.84 -29.57
C VAL A 368 2.69 1.03 -28.46
N ILE A 369 1.64 1.59 -27.86
CA ILE A 369 0.80 0.89 -26.90
C ILE A 369 -0.52 0.57 -27.58
N THR A 370 -0.96 -0.67 -27.47
CA THR A 370 -2.16 -1.15 -28.15
C THR A 370 -3.05 -1.92 -27.17
N LEU A 371 -4.34 -1.63 -27.25
CA LEU A 371 -5.41 -2.40 -26.65
C LEU A 371 -6.36 -2.85 -27.77
N THR A 372 -6.50 -4.15 -27.97
CA THR A 372 -7.54 -4.72 -28.83
C THR A 372 -8.58 -5.45 -27.99
N GLY A 373 -9.80 -5.54 -28.49
CA GLY A 373 -10.91 -6.18 -27.79
C GLY A 373 -12.14 -6.29 -28.68
N PRO A 374 -13.18 -7.03 -28.25
CA PRO A 374 -14.43 -7.16 -29.00
C PRO A 374 -15.16 -5.81 -29.11
N ASN A 375 -16.08 -5.69 -30.08
CA ASN A 375 -16.86 -4.47 -30.28
C ASN A 375 -17.59 -4.05 -29.00
N GLY A 376 -17.46 -2.77 -28.65
CA GLY A 376 -18.06 -2.19 -27.44
C GLY A 376 -17.28 -2.45 -26.14
N PHE A 377 -16.16 -3.17 -26.19
CA PHE A 377 -15.27 -3.34 -25.04
C PHE A 377 -14.72 -1.99 -24.57
N LYS A 378 -14.72 -1.77 -23.26
CA LYS A 378 -13.99 -0.68 -22.60
C LYS A 378 -13.35 -1.25 -21.34
N PRO A 379 -12.02 -1.14 -21.17
CA PRO A 379 -11.38 -1.62 -19.97
C PRO A 379 -11.77 -0.72 -18.78
N SER A 380 -11.68 -1.25 -17.57
CA SER A 380 -11.57 -0.37 -16.39
C SER A 380 -10.17 0.27 -16.37
N LEU A 381 -10.03 1.39 -15.66
CA LEU A 381 -8.71 2.03 -15.50
C LEU A 381 -7.75 1.06 -14.80
N THR A 382 -8.22 0.40 -13.75
CA THR A 382 -7.49 -0.60 -12.99
C THR A 382 -7.02 -1.77 -13.84
N ASP A 383 -7.88 -2.38 -14.65
CA ASP A 383 -7.49 -3.51 -15.51
C ASP A 383 -6.46 -3.08 -16.56
N CYS A 384 -6.68 -1.91 -17.19
CA CYS A 384 -5.74 -1.39 -18.17
C CYS A 384 -4.34 -1.19 -17.57
N THR A 385 -4.27 -0.55 -16.41
CA THR A 385 -3.00 -0.32 -15.71
C THR A 385 -2.39 -1.61 -15.23
N ASN A 386 -3.17 -2.53 -14.64
CA ASN A 386 -2.64 -3.80 -14.13
C ASN A 386 -2.04 -4.68 -15.25
N TYR A 387 -2.67 -4.76 -16.41
CA TYR A 387 -2.15 -5.60 -17.50
C TYR A 387 -0.99 -4.94 -18.25
N LEU A 388 -0.98 -3.62 -18.42
CA LEU A 388 0.13 -2.93 -19.09
C LEU A 388 1.32 -2.67 -18.16
N LEU A 389 1.06 -2.13 -16.96
CA LEU A 389 2.10 -1.82 -15.98
C LEU A 389 2.45 -3.08 -15.18
N GLY A 390 1.49 -3.64 -14.45
CA GLY A 390 1.75 -4.82 -13.60
C GLY A 390 2.32 -6.01 -14.38
N ALA A 391 1.56 -6.56 -15.33
CA ALA A 391 1.99 -7.75 -16.05
C ALA A 391 3.13 -7.45 -17.04
N ILE A 392 2.90 -6.60 -18.05
CA ILE A 392 3.90 -6.43 -19.11
C ILE A 392 5.14 -5.64 -18.65
N THR A 393 4.98 -4.63 -17.80
CA THR A 393 6.11 -3.76 -17.43
C THR A 393 6.85 -4.27 -16.20
N GLU A 394 6.17 -4.75 -15.16
CA GLU A 394 6.81 -5.20 -13.91
C GLU A 394 7.21 -6.68 -13.94
N GLU A 395 6.43 -7.57 -14.57
CA GLU A 395 6.79 -9.01 -14.63
C GLU A 395 7.75 -9.36 -15.78
N CYS A 396 7.80 -8.56 -16.84
CA CYS A 396 8.85 -8.67 -17.86
C CYS A 396 10.12 -7.91 -17.46
N ASP A 397 11.27 -8.41 -17.91
CA ASP A 397 12.58 -7.75 -17.78
C ASP A 397 12.92 -7.36 -16.32
N THR A 398 12.63 -8.25 -15.36
CA THR A 398 12.84 -8.03 -13.91
C THR A 398 14.30 -7.83 -13.50
N SER A 399 15.25 -8.22 -14.34
CA SER A 399 16.70 -8.12 -14.08
C SER A 399 17.39 -7.05 -14.93
N SER A 400 16.68 -5.97 -15.27
CA SER A 400 17.18 -4.91 -16.15
C SER A 400 18.15 -3.95 -15.44
N PRO A 401 19.27 -3.53 -16.08
CA PRO A 401 20.19 -2.56 -15.50
C PRO A 401 19.56 -1.15 -15.40
N PRO A 402 20.08 -0.26 -14.54
CA PRO A 402 19.62 1.13 -14.47
C PRO A 402 19.65 1.80 -15.86
N PRO A 403 18.57 2.50 -16.25
CA PRO A 403 17.44 2.97 -15.46
C PRO A 403 16.19 2.07 -15.56
N ASN A 404 16.36 0.74 -15.51
CA ASN A 404 15.28 -0.25 -15.61
C ASN A 404 14.61 -0.23 -17.01
N TYR A 405 15.34 -0.67 -18.03
CA TYR A 405 14.81 -0.76 -19.40
C TYR A 405 13.76 -1.87 -19.56
N LYS A 406 12.76 -1.62 -20.41
CA LYS A 406 11.62 -2.50 -20.68
C LYS A 406 11.49 -2.78 -22.17
N GLY A 407 11.57 -4.05 -22.55
CA GLY A 407 11.40 -4.52 -23.93
C GLY A 407 9.93 -4.60 -24.36
N GLY A 408 9.02 -4.43 -23.40
CA GLY A 408 7.58 -4.58 -23.61
C GLY A 408 7.19 -6.04 -23.78
N GLY A 409 6.01 -6.26 -24.35
CA GLY A 409 5.41 -7.57 -24.44
C GLY A 409 3.95 -7.49 -24.80
N THR A 410 3.27 -8.62 -24.67
CA THR A 410 1.84 -8.76 -24.95
C THR A 410 1.19 -9.61 -23.87
N GLU A 411 0.10 -9.11 -23.32
CA GLU A 411 -0.76 -9.81 -22.36
C GLU A 411 -2.11 -10.05 -23.02
N THR A 412 -2.53 -11.32 -23.09
CA THR A 412 -3.82 -11.70 -23.70
C THR A 412 -4.77 -12.27 -22.66
N ILE A 413 -5.94 -11.64 -22.48
CA ILE A 413 -7.02 -12.10 -21.59
C ILE A 413 -8.27 -12.36 -22.44
N GLY A 414 -8.44 -13.61 -22.84
CA GLY A 414 -9.49 -14.02 -23.76
C GLY A 414 -9.38 -13.34 -25.12
N ASN A 415 -10.35 -12.49 -25.46
CA ASN A 415 -10.37 -11.76 -26.74
C ASN A 415 -9.79 -10.34 -26.62
N VAL A 416 -9.22 -9.99 -25.46
CA VAL A 416 -8.60 -8.69 -25.20
C VAL A 416 -7.09 -8.85 -25.20
N VAL A 417 -6.39 -7.97 -25.92
CA VAL A 417 -4.93 -8.00 -26.01
C VAL A 417 -4.38 -6.63 -25.62
N TYR A 418 -3.48 -6.62 -24.64
CA TYR A 418 -2.69 -5.46 -24.23
C TYR A 418 -1.28 -5.65 -24.76
N SER A 419 -0.70 -4.63 -25.40
CA SER A 419 0.64 -4.75 -25.99
C SER A 419 1.43 -3.46 -25.84
N ILE A 420 2.72 -3.61 -25.50
CA ILE A 420 3.72 -2.54 -25.46
C ILE A 420 4.83 -2.91 -26.42
N GLN A 421 5.06 -2.07 -27.43
CA GLN A 421 6.04 -2.33 -28.48
C GLN A 421 7.00 -1.14 -28.64
N PRO A 422 8.19 -1.20 -28.03
CA PRO A 422 9.28 -0.28 -28.35
C PRO A 422 9.63 -0.36 -29.83
N GLN A 423 9.80 0.79 -30.47
CA GLN A 423 9.90 0.88 -31.92
C GLN A 423 11.36 0.93 -32.38
N ASN A 424 12.18 1.71 -31.67
CA ASN A 424 13.52 2.06 -32.07
C ASN A 424 14.56 1.09 -31.51
N VAL A 425 15.51 0.71 -32.37
CA VAL A 425 16.68 -0.07 -31.97
C VAL A 425 17.66 0.87 -31.29
N ARG A 426 18.09 0.51 -30.09
CA ARG A 426 19.06 1.23 -29.25
C ARG A 426 20.36 0.44 -29.14
N GLN A 427 21.30 0.99 -28.40
CA GLN A 427 22.50 0.26 -28.00
C GLN A 427 22.14 -0.86 -27.01
N PRO A 428 23.00 -1.87 -26.79
CA PRO A 428 22.67 -3.01 -25.93
C PRO A 428 22.30 -2.61 -24.49
N ALA A 429 21.09 -2.96 -24.05
CA ALA A 429 20.56 -2.59 -22.73
C ALA A 429 21.51 -2.96 -21.57
N ALA A 430 22.23 -4.08 -21.69
CA ALA A 430 23.18 -4.59 -20.69
C ALA A 430 24.30 -3.60 -20.30
N LYS A 431 24.61 -2.61 -21.14
CA LYS A 431 25.64 -1.60 -20.83
C LYS A 431 25.13 -0.43 -19.97
N GLY A 432 23.82 -0.36 -19.71
CA GLY A 432 23.20 0.68 -18.87
C GLY A 432 23.33 2.09 -19.46
N LEU A 433 23.18 3.12 -18.64
CA LEU A 433 23.49 4.49 -19.01
C LEU A 433 25.02 4.71 -19.01
N GLN A 434 25.56 5.16 -20.14
CA GLN A 434 26.96 5.59 -20.23
C GLN A 434 27.01 6.90 -20.99
N TYR A 435 27.78 7.86 -20.51
CA TYR A 435 27.99 9.12 -21.23
C TYR A 435 29.35 9.67 -20.91
N GLY A 436 29.91 10.42 -21.84
CA GLY A 436 31.21 11.05 -21.68
C GLY A 436 31.33 12.26 -22.57
N CYS A 437 32.12 13.21 -22.08
CA CYS A 437 32.59 14.34 -22.85
C CYS A 437 34.10 14.38 -22.69
N ASP A 438 34.82 14.38 -23.80
CA ASP A 438 36.26 14.65 -23.85
C ASP A 438 36.49 16.00 -24.55
N SER A 439 37.46 16.75 -24.06
CA SER A 439 37.91 18.01 -24.63
C SER A 439 39.41 18.00 -24.76
N THR A 440 39.92 17.93 -25.98
CA THR A 440 41.35 18.01 -26.26
C THR A 440 41.69 19.35 -26.91
N TYR A 441 42.57 20.12 -26.26
CA TYR A 441 43.11 21.37 -26.80
C TYR A 441 44.14 21.08 -27.90
N LYS A 442 43.91 21.56 -29.13
CA LYS A 442 44.80 21.39 -30.30
C LYS A 442 45.48 22.69 -30.73
N VAL A 443 45.84 23.56 -29.77
CA VAL A 443 46.57 24.84 -29.94
C VAL A 443 45.80 25.94 -30.67
N VAL A 444 45.21 25.65 -31.83
CA VAL A 444 44.46 26.62 -32.64
C VAL A 444 42.94 26.37 -32.64
N PHE A 445 42.50 25.21 -32.14
CA PHE A 445 41.10 24.90 -31.88
C PHE A 445 40.98 23.86 -30.75
N ASN A 446 39.77 23.74 -30.19
CA ASN A 446 39.39 22.66 -29.28
C ASN A 446 38.63 21.59 -30.06
N GLU A 447 38.95 20.33 -29.78
CA GLU A 447 38.15 19.19 -30.22
C GLU A 447 37.31 18.70 -29.04
N TYR A 448 36.00 18.66 -29.24
CA TYR A 448 35.05 18.16 -28.26
C TYR A 448 34.45 16.86 -28.78
N THR A 449 34.59 15.77 -28.03
CA THR A 449 33.92 14.50 -28.32
C THR A 449 32.87 14.27 -27.26
N VAL A 450 31.60 14.29 -27.66
CA VAL A 450 30.48 13.90 -26.80
C VAL A 450 29.97 12.55 -27.27
N TRP A 451 29.83 11.62 -26.35
CA TRP A 451 29.27 10.29 -26.64
C TRP A 451 28.31 9.88 -25.52
N GLY A 452 27.34 9.04 -25.88
CA GLY A 452 26.30 8.59 -24.98
C GLY A 452 25.78 7.20 -25.37
N HIS A 453 25.27 6.49 -24.39
CA HIS A 453 24.66 5.18 -24.43
C HIS A 453 23.48 5.18 -23.46
N GLY A 454 22.31 4.79 -23.96
CA GLY A 454 21.05 4.87 -23.24
C GLY A 454 20.24 6.02 -23.78
#